data_AF-A0A538QGC5-F1
#
_entry.id   AF-A0A538QGC5-F1
#
_cell.length_a   1.000
_cell.length_b   1.000
_cell.length_c   1.000
_cell.angle_alpha   90.00
_cell.angle_beta   90.00
_cell.angle_gamma   90.00
#
_symmetry.space_group_name_H-M   'P 1'
#
loop_
_entity.id
_entity.type
_entity.pdbx_description
1 polymer ?
#
loop_
_entity_poly.entity_id
_entity_poly.type
_entity_poly.pdbx_seq_one_letter_code
_entity_poly.pdbx_strand_id
1 'polypeptide(L)'
;TVLAAGWHYAVKAPGVKELNEAHEKKLGRPADPIVGPAYACVQIAAAAITRAGSLDRDKIRDAIAATDMTTVIGPVKFRPDGTGIVQAAFAQWQNGKQELVWPKEFATAPLAYPAPPFAKR
;
A
#
# COMPACT_ATOMS: atom_id res chain seq x y z
N THR A 1 15.90 -10.58 -5.27
CA THR A 1 16.20 -9.14 -5.09
C THR A 1 15.29 -8.61 -4.01
N VAL A 2 15.80 -7.86 -3.03
CA VAL A 2 14.93 -7.20 -2.03
C VAL A 2 14.52 -5.84 -2.59
N LEU A 3 13.23 -5.52 -2.45
CA LEU A 3 12.61 -4.29 -2.91
C LEU A 3 11.91 -3.63 -1.72
N ALA A 4 12.20 -2.35 -1.50
CA ALA A 4 11.40 -1.50 -0.61
C ALA A 4 10.11 -1.08 -1.34
N ALA A 5 9.24 -2.06 -1.59
CA ALA A 5 8.08 -1.90 -2.47
C ALA A 5 7.00 -0.99 -1.86
N GLY A 6 7.04 -0.74 -0.55
CA GLY A 6 6.11 0.14 0.15
C GLY A 6 4.74 -0.49 0.41
N TRP A 7 4.30 -1.43 -0.42
CA TRP A 7 3.07 -2.20 -0.23
C TRP A 7 3.13 -3.57 -0.92
N HIS A 8 2.27 -4.50 -0.49
CA HIS A 8 2.06 -5.81 -1.11
C HIS A 8 0.61 -6.27 -0.90
N TYR A 9 0.04 -7.00 -1.85
CA TYR A 9 -1.33 -7.52 -1.78
C TYR A 9 -1.58 -8.55 -0.67
N ALA A 10 -0.53 -8.95 0.05
CA ALA A 10 -0.61 -9.84 1.23
C ALA A 10 -0.79 -9.07 2.55
N VAL A 11 -0.71 -7.73 2.53
CA VAL A 11 -0.97 -6.90 3.71
C VAL A 11 -2.41 -7.10 4.18
N LYS A 12 -2.60 -7.26 5.49
CA LYS A 12 -3.92 -7.56 6.09
C LYS A 12 -4.72 -6.31 6.47
N ALA A 13 -4.60 -5.24 5.67
CA ALA A 13 -5.39 -4.03 5.86
C ALA A 13 -6.81 -4.20 5.25
N PRO A 14 -7.83 -3.49 5.78
CA PRO A 14 -9.18 -3.54 5.23
C PRO A 14 -9.20 -3.21 3.72
N GLY A 15 -9.95 -3.99 2.94
CA GLY A 15 -10.12 -3.76 1.50
C GLY A 15 -9.00 -4.30 0.61
N VAL A 16 -7.88 -4.79 1.16
CA VAL A 16 -6.75 -5.31 0.34
C VAL A 16 -7.15 -6.56 -0.43
N LYS A 17 -7.88 -7.48 0.21
CA LYS A 17 -8.32 -8.73 -0.42
C LYS A 17 -9.24 -8.42 -1.61
N GLU A 18 -10.24 -7.57 -1.39
CA GLU A 18 -11.22 -7.16 -2.39
C GLU A 18 -10.54 -6.40 -3.54
N LEU A 19 -9.56 -5.53 -3.22
CA LEU A 19 -8.77 -4.81 -4.22
C LEU A 19 -7.94 -5.78 -5.08
N ASN A 20 -7.29 -6.77 -4.46
CA ASN A 20 -6.50 -7.76 -5.19
C ASN A 20 -7.39 -8.65 -6.08
N GLU A 21 -8.52 -9.14 -5.57
CA GLU A 21 -9.49 -9.94 -6.33
C GLU A 21 -10.06 -9.14 -7.51
N ALA A 22 -10.38 -7.87 -7.32
CA ALA A 22 -10.84 -6.99 -8.40
C ALA A 22 -9.76 -6.74 -9.46
N HIS A 23 -8.50 -6.57 -9.04
CA HIS A 23 -7.36 -6.41 -9.93
C HIS A 23 -7.11 -7.69 -10.75
N GLU A 24 -7.13 -8.86 -10.10
CA GLU A 24 -6.99 -10.17 -10.76
C GLU A 24 -8.12 -10.41 -11.76
N LYS A 25 -9.38 -10.13 -11.39
CA LYS A 25 -10.52 -10.27 -12.30
C LYS A 25 -10.40 -9.38 -13.54
N LYS A 26 -9.82 -8.17 -13.39
CA LYS A 26 -9.70 -7.19 -14.49
C LYS A 26 -8.49 -7.43 -15.38
N LEU A 27 -7.36 -7.84 -14.79
CA LEU A 27 -6.05 -7.85 -15.46
C LEU A 27 -5.38 -9.23 -15.51
N GLY A 28 -5.99 -10.26 -14.93
CA GLY A 28 -5.48 -11.63 -14.93
C GLY A 28 -4.24 -11.85 -14.08
N ARG A 29 -3.91 -10.92 -13.17
CA ARG A 29 -2.71 -10.96 -12.33
C ARG A 29 -2.91 -10.23 -11.00
N PRO A 30 -2.16 -10.61 -9.93
CA PRO A 30 -2.21 -9.93 -8.64
C PRO A 30 -1.90 -8.44 -8.74
N ALA A 31 -2.37 -7.69 -7.76
CA ALA A 31 -2.14 -6.24 -7.67
C ALA A 31 -0.64 -5.94 -7.46
N ASP A 32 -0.06 -5.13 -8.34
CA ASP A 32 1.32 -4.68 -8.18
C ASP A 32 1.48 -3.80 -6.93
N PRO A 33 2.71 -3.67 -6.38
CA PRO A 33 2.98 -2.80 -5.24
C PRO A 33 2.43 -1.38 -5.33
N ILE A 34 2.36 -0.79 -6.53
CA ILE A 34 1.88 0.59 -6.73
C ILE A 34 0.35 0.73 -6.65
N VAL A 35 -0.39 -0.38 -6.80
CA VAL A 35 -1.86 -0.37 -6.81
C VAL A 35 -2.41 0.06 -5.45
N GLY A 36 -1.83 -0.44 -4.36
CA GLY A 36 -2.24 -0.08 -2.99
C GLY A 36 -2.16 1.43 -2.72
N PRO A 37 -0.97 2.07 -2.86
CA PRO A 37 -0.82 3.51 -2.68
C PRO A 37 -1.71 4.35 -3.59
N ALA A 38 -1.85 3.96 -4.87
CA ALA A 38 -2.72 4.69 -5.80
C ALA A 38 -4.19 4.64 -5.35
N TYR A 39 -4.66 3.46 -4.90
CA TYR A 39 -6.01 3.31 -4.37
C TYR A 39 -6.20 4.09 -3.06
N ALA A 40 -5.22 4.07 -2.16
CA ALA A 40 -5.26 4.83 -0.92
C ALA A 40 -5.34 6.34 -1.16
N CYS A 41 -4.63 6.89 -2.16
CA CYS A 41 -4.77 8.30 -2.53
C CYS A 41 -6.22 8.67 -2.89
N VAL A 42 -6.93 7.79 -3.61
CA VAL A 42 -8.34 7.99 -3.96
C VAL A 42 -9.23 7.87 -2.72
N GLN A 43 -8.97 6.92 -1.82
CA GLN A 43 -9.71 6.80 -0.55
C GLN A 43 -9.59 8.08 0.29
N ILE A 44 -8.37 8.63 0.41
CA ILE A 44 -8.09 9.86 1.14
C ILE A 44 -8.79 11.05 0.50
N ALA A 45 -8.67 11.21 -0.82
CA ALA A 45 -9.31 12.30 -1.55
C ALA A 45 -10.84 12.26 -1.40
N ALA A 46 -11.46 11.10 -1.58
CA ALA A 46 -12.89 10.92 -1.41
C ALA A 46 -13.35 11.29 0.01
N ALA A 47 -12.66 10.75 1.03
CA ALA A 47 -12.99 11.05 2.43
C ALA A 47 -12.79 12.53 2.78
N ALA A 48 -11.73 13.17 2.27
CA ALA A 48 -11.46 14.59 2.49
C ALA A 48 -12.51 15.48 1.82
N ILE A 49 -12.92 15.20 0.58
CA ILE A 49 -13.99 15.93 -0.11
C ILE A 49 -15.30 15.80 0.67
N THR A 50 -15.65 14.60 1.15
CA THR A 50 -16.83 14.39 1.99
C THR A 50 -16.76 15.20 3.29
N ARG A 51 -15.63 15.19 4.00
CA ARG A 51 -15.45 15.96 5.24
C ARG A 51 -15.48 17.48 5.02
N ALA A 52 -14.91 17.96 3.91
CA ALA A 52 -14.90 19.38 3.57
C ALA A 52 -16.31 19.93 3.28
N GLY A 53 -17.23 19.07 2.83
CA GLY A 53 -18.60 19.45 2.47
C GLY A 53 -18.66 20.51 1.35
N SER A 54 -17.59 20.61 0.57
CA SER A 54 -17.38 21.66 -0.43
C SER A 54 -16.37 21.20 -1.47
N LEU A 55 -16.43 21.80 -2.65
CA LEU A 55 -15.41 21.65 -3.70
C LEU A 55 -14.36 22.76 -3.67
N ASP A 56 -14.37 23.58 -2.61
CA ASP A 56 -13.34 24.59 -2.39
C ASP A 56 -11.97 23.93 -2.16
N ARG A 57 -10.96 24.43 -2.89
CA ARG A 57 -9.61 23.86 -2.90
C ARG A 57 -8.97 23.89 -1.52
N ASP A 58 -9.07 25.01 -0.81
CA ASP A 58 -8.39 25.19 0.47
C ASP A 58 -9.06 24.35 1.56
N LYS A 59 -10.39 24.26 1.55
CA LYS A 59 -11.13 23.35 2.44
C LYS A 59 -10.77 21.88 2.22
N ILE A 60 -10.63 21.45 0.97
CA ILE A 60 -10.22 20.07 0.66
C ILE A 60 -8.79 19.83 1.11
N ARG A 61 -7.86 20.76 0.84
CA ARG A 61 -6.47 20.66 1.29
C ARG A 61 -6.41 20.48 2.81
N ASP A 62 -7.15 21.30 3.56
CA ASP A 62 -7.17 21.24 5.02
C ASP A 62 -7.76 19.91 5.52
N ALA A 63 -8.82 19.42 4.86
CA ALA A 63 -9.38 18.11 5.16
C ALA A 63 -8.42 16.95 4.83
N ILE A 64 -7.59 17.07 3.78
CA ILE A 64 -6.53 16.10 3.46
C ILE A 64 -5.45 16.14 4.55
N ALA A 65 -4.97 17.34 4.92
CA ALA A 65 -3.93 17.50 5.94
C ALA A 65 -4.37 16.97 7.31
N ALA A 66 -5.66 17.09 7.64
CA ALA A 66 -6.27 16.54 8.84
C ALA A 66 -6.60 15.03 8.76
N THR A 67 -6.16 14.31 7.72
CA THR A 67 -6.45 12.89 7.56
C THR A 67 -5.79 12.06 8.67
N ASP A 68 -6.64 11.28 9.36
CA ASP A 68 -6.27 10.21 10.28
C ASP A 68 -7.27 9.07 10.05
N MET A 69 -6.93 8.14 9.16
CA MET A 69 -7.83 7.06 8.75
C MET A 69 -7.09 5.79 8.31
N THR A 70 -7.80 4.66 8.31
CA THR A 70 -7.30 3.41 7.76
C THR A 70 -7.67 3.26 6.28
N THR A 71 -6.69 2.88 5.46
CA THR A 71 -6.81 2.64 4.02
C THR A 71 -6.32 1.23 3.68
N VAL A 72 -6.28 0.87 2.39
CA VAL A 72 -5.68 -0.40 1.93
C VAL A 72 -4.17 -0.50 2.18
N ILE A 73 -3.48 0.61 2.46
CA ILE A 73 -2.07 0.60 2.87
C ILE A 73 -1.89 0.59 4.40
N GLY A 74 -2.99 0.49 5.16
CA GLY A 74 -3.00 0.60 6.61
C GLY A 74 -3.37 2.00 7.11
N PRO A 75 -3.09 2.32 8.38
CA PRO A 75 -3.31 3.65 8.95
C PRO A 75 -2.50 4.71 8.21
N VAL A 76 -3.14 5.82 7.86
CA VAL A 76 -2.52 6.96 7.19
C VAL A 76 -2.77 8.22 8.02
N LYS A 77 -1.68 8.91 8.31
CA LYS A 77 -1.66 10.22 8.97
C LYS A 77 -0.56 11.09 8.35
N PHE A 78 -0.81 12.39 8.27
CA PHE A 78 0.18 13.36 7.80
C PHE A 78 0.81 14.11 8.98
N ARG A 79 2.11 14.37 8.87
CA ARG A 79 2.85 15.28 9.77
C ARG A 79 2.58 16.74 9.38
N PRO A 80 2.90 17.71 10.27
CA PRO A 80 2.78 19.14 9.96
C PRO A 80 3.59 19.59 8.72
N ASP A 81 4.65 18.88 8.38
CA ASP A 81 5.47 19.14 7.18
C ASP A 81 4.90 18.50 5.89
N GLY A 82 3.74 17.85 5.98
CA GLY A 82 3.08 17.16 4.88
C GLY A 82 3.57 15.74 4.61
N THR A 83 4.56 15.24 5.35
CA THR A 83 5.05 13.86 5.17
C THR A 83 4.06 12.84 5.71
N GLY A 84 3.88 11.75 4.96
CA GLY A 84 3.05 10.62 5.40
C GLY A 84 3.75 9.78 6.47
N ILE A 85 2.95 9.26 7.41
CA ILE A 85 3.34 8.18 8.32
C ILE A 85 2.74 6.90 7.74
N VAL A 86 3.55 6.13 7.03
CA VAL A 86 3.13 4.87 6.38
C VAL A 86 4.04 3.72 6.80
N GLN A 87 3.47 2.53 6.92
CA GLN A 87 4.22 1.34 7.26
C GLN A 87 5.07 0.90 6.05
N ALA A 88 6.35 0.63 6.29
CA ALA A 88 7.23 0.10 5.25
C ALA A 88 6.94 -1.39 5.01
N ALA A 89 6.82 -1.77 3.74
CA ALA A 89 6.77 -3.15 3.29
C ALA A 89 7.99 -3.47 2.41
N PHE A 90 8.64 -4.59 2.70
CA PHE A 90 9.74 -5.11 1.88
C PHE A 90 9.33 -6.41 1.22
N ALA A 91 9.53 -6.48 -0.08
CA ALA A 91 9.29 -7.68 -0.85
C ALA A 91 10.61 -8.26 -1.37
N GLN A 92 10.65 -9.57 -1.61
CA GLN A 92 11.80 -10.23 -2.21
C GLN A 92 11.36 -11.19 -3.30
N TRP A 93 12.00 -11.10 -4.47
CA TRP A 93 11.87 -12.16 -5.49
C TRP A 93 12.50 -13.46 -4.99
N GLN A 94 11.66 -14.48 -4.83
CA GLN A 94 12.01 -15.84 -4.44
C GLN A 94 11.19 -16.84 -5.29
N ASN A 95 11.84 -17.84 -5.88
CA ASN A 95 11.18 -18.90 -6.66
C ASN A 95 10.21 -18.37 -7.74
N GLY A 96 10.55 -17.27 -8.40
CA GLY A 96 9.75 -16.65 -9.45
C GLY A 96 8.53 -15.87 -8.94
N LYS A 97 8.42 -15.64 -7.64
CA LYS A 97 7.34 -14.87 -7.01
C LYS A 97 7.89 -13.71 -6.20
N GLN A 98 7.13 -12.62 -6.15
CA GLN A 98 7.43 -11.51 -5.26
C GLN A 98 6.79 -11.81 -3.89
N GLU A 99 7.62 -12.21 -2.93
CA GLU A 99 7.17 -12.56 -1.57
C GLU A 99 7.26 -11.33 -0.65
N LEU A 100 6.28 -11.12 0.23
CA LEU A 100 6.38 -10.14 1.30
C LEU A 100 7.26 -10.72 2.41
N VAL A 101 8.38 -10.06 2.73
CA VAL A 101 9.33 -10.53 3.76
C VAL A 101 9.31 -9.69 5.03
N TRP A 102 8.73 -8.49 4.96
CA TRP A 102 8.51 -7.61 6.11
C TRP A 102 7.31 -6.69 5.85
N PRO A 103 6.43 -6.43 6.83
CA PRO A 103 6.52 -6.81 8.26
C PRO A 103 6.28 -8.31 8.52
N LYS A 104 6.87 -8.84 9.60
CA LYS A 104 6.86 -10.30 9.89
C LYS A 104 5.45 -10.86 10.05
N GLU A 105 4.55 -10.09 10.67
CA GLU A 105 3.15 -10.44 10.88
C GLU A 105 2.36 -10.68 9.58
N PHE A 106 2.81 -10.11 8.46
CA PHE A 106 2.19 -10.26 7.14
C PHE A 106 3.09 -11.01 6.16
N ALA A 107 4.28 -11.44 6.57
CA ALA A 107 5.25 -12.06 5.67
C ALA A 107 4.70 -13.35 5.06
N THR A 108 4.85 -13.48 3.74
CA THR A 108 4.50 -14.69 2.98
C THR A 108 5.68 -15.65 2.89
N ALA A 109 6.91 -15.14 3.06
CA ALA A 109 8.13 -15.92 3.18
C ALA A 109 9.15 -15.23 4.10
N PRO A 110 10.08 -15.97 4.73
CA PRO A 110 11.22 -15.36 5.41
C PRO A 110 12.16 -14.66 4.41
N LEU A 111 12.92 -13.68 4.86
CA LEU A 111 13.99 -13.06 4.06
C LEU A 111 15.04 -14.11 3.69
N ALA A 112 15.25 -14.32 2.39
CA ALA A 112 16.31 -15.20 1.89
C ALA A 112 17.66 -14.47 1.90
N TYR A 113 18.57 -14.93 2.77
CA TYR A 113 19.94 -14.45 2.90
C TYR A 113 20.94 -15.62 2.93
N PRO A 114 22.06 -15.57 2.17
CA PRO A 114 22.42 -14.53 1.20
C PRO A 114 21.42 -14.47 0.02
N ALA A 115 21.36 -13.34 -0.68
CA ALA A 115 20.37 -13.13 -1.73
C ALA A 115 20.45 -14.24 -2.80
N PRO A 116 19.33 -14.86 -3.21
CA PRO A 116 19.34 -15.91 -4.24
C PRO A 116 20.04 -15.44 -5.52
N PRO A 117 20.79 -16.31 -6.21
CA PRO A 117 21.34 -16.04 -7.55
C PRO A 117 20.22 -15.60 -8.49
N PHE A 118 20.51 -14.71 -9.44
CA PHE A 118 19.48 -14.15 -10.34
C PHE A 118 18.63 -15.22 -11.04
N ALA A 119 19.25 -16.32 -11.49
CA ALA A 119 18.58 -17.46 -12.13
C ALA A 119 17.64 -18.28 -11.21
N LYS A 120 17.68 -18.04 -9.89
CA LYS A 120 16.86 -18.73 -8.87
C LYS A 120 15.92 -17.76 -8.12
N ARG A 121 15.82 -16.51 -8.59
CA ARG A 121 14.91 -15.50 -8.03
C ARG A 121 13.50 -15.69 -8.54
#